data_AF-A0A939G549-F1
#
_entry.id   AF-A0A939G549-F1
#
_cell.length_a   1.000
_cell.length_b   1.000
_cell.length_c   1.000
_cell.angle_alpha   90.00
_cell.angle_beta   90.00
_cell.angle_gamma   90.00
#
_symmetry.space_group_name_H-M   'P 1'
#
loop_
_entity.id
_entity.type
_entity.pdbx_description
1 polymer ?
#
loop_
_entity_poly.entity_id
_entity_poly.type
_entity_poly.pdbx_seq_one_letter_code
_entity_poly.pdbx_strand_id
1 'polypeptide(L)'
;MKFTLTKQDDLSGGQASIYSVRLDAQSETLLERFVVENRTDFIDEVKELLVRLRQIGHHTGARETFFKPAEGRFGAGDGIEALYDADGKHLRLYCIRNGRVAVIVGGGGPKTTRTWQEDPKLTYENKLLQLVSKTMIKALKDSDIYWSNDGLELLGNLTLDTEDYR
;
A
#
# COMPACT_ATOMS: atom_id res chain seq x y z
N MET A 1 13.73 -3.00 -11.37
CA MET A 1 13.61 -2.79 -9.90
C MET A 1 12.88 -3.99 -9.37
N LYS A 2 13.50 -4.72 -8.45
CA LYS A 2 12.92 -5.93 -7.90
C LYS A 2 12.25 -5.67 -6.54
N PHE A 3 11.12 -6.32 -6.31
CA PHE A 3 10.38 -6.23 -5.06
C PHE A 3 9.60 -7.52 -4.77
N THR A 4 9.29 -7.77 -3.50
CA THR A 4 8.49 -8.91 -3.05
C THR A 4 7.24 -8.41 -2.32
N LEU A 5 6.07 -8.97 -2.65
CA LEU A 5 4.84 -8.74 -1.89
C LEU A 5 4.82 -9.66 -0.67
N THR A 6 4.87 -9.08 0.53
CA THR A 6 4.90 -9.83 1.79
C THR A 6 3.56 -9.69 2.51
N LYS A 7 2.83 -10.81 2.68
CA LYS A 7 1.58 -10.82 3.45
C LYS A 7 1.86 -10.44 4.91
N GLN A 8 1.02 -9.59 5.46
CA GLN A 8 1.07 -9.15 6.84
C GLN A 8 0.03 -9.95 7.62
N ASP A 9 0.42 -11.10 8.16
CA ASP A 9 -0.52 -12.05 8.78
C ASP A 9 -1.27 -11.44 9.97
N ASP A 10 -0.61 -10.62 10.79
CA ASP A 10 -1.23 -9.92 11.93
C ASP A 10 -2.27 -8.86 11.54
N LEU A 11 -2.26 -8.42 10.28
CA LEU A 11 -3.18 -7.42 9.73
C LEU A 11 -4.21 -8.04 8.79
N SER A 12 -3.90 -9.20 8.20
CA SER A 12 -4.76 -9.93 7.27
C SER A 12 -5.79 -10.77 8.02
N GLY A 13 -6.98 -10.89 7.46
CA GLY A 13 -8.04 -11.72 8.04
C GLY A 13 -9.04 -12.17 6.98
N GLY A 14 -10.14 -12.78 7.41
CA GLY A 14 -11.15 -13.35 6.51
C GLY A 14 -11.95 -12.32 5.69
N GLN A 15 -11.68 -11.02 5.84
CA GLN A 15 -12.38 -9.96 5.09
C GLN A 15 -11.48 -9.30 4.03
N ALA A 16 -10.17 -9.22 4.30
CA ALA A 16 -9.18 -8.80 3.32
C ALA A 16 -7.76 -9.25 3.71
N SER A 17 -6.90 -9.43 2.71
CA SER A 17 -5.47 -9.61 2.92
C SER A 17 -4.72 -8.30 2.79
N ILE A 18 -3.80 -8.09 3.72
CA ILE A 18 -2.91 -6.93 3.75
C ILE A 18 -1.52 -7.41 3.34
N TYR A 19 -1.00 -6.84 2.27
CA TYR A 19 0.37 -7.06 1.82
C TYR A 19 1.19 -5.80 2.07
N SER A 20 2.49 -5.94 2.25
CA SER A 20 3.43 -4.83 2.27
C SER A 20 4.55 -5.09 1.25
N VAL A 21 4.94 -4.06 0.51
CA VAL A 21 6.01 -4.16 -0.48
C VAL A 21 7.36 -4.23 0.24
N ARG A 22 8.21 -5.19 -0.12
CA ARG A 22 9.62 -5.22 0.27
C ARG A 22 10.47 -4.99 -0.96
N LEU A 23 11.33 -3.97 -0.94
CA LEU A 23 12.27 -3.73 -2.03
C LEU A 23 13.44 -4.71 -1.94
N ASP A 24 14.00 -5.09 -3.09
CA ASP A 24 15.18 -5.95 -3.13
C ASP A 24 16.35 -5.35 -2.35
N ALA A 25 17.16 -6.21 -1.73
CA ALA A 25 18.24 -5.86 -0.80
C ALA A 25 17.82 -5.15 0.51
N GLN A 26 16.52 -4.99 0.80
CA GLN A 26 16.03 -4.45 2.07
C GLN A 26 15.50 -5.56 2.97
N SER A 27 15.84 -5.53 4.26
CA SER A 27 15.29 -6.47 5.25
C SER A 27 13.84 -6.15 5.61
N GLU A 28 13.51 -4.87 5.63
CA GLU A 28 12.21 -4.35 6.04
C GLU A 28 11.30 -4.09 4.83
N THR A 29 10.00 -4.28 5.04
CA THR A 29 8.94 -3.83 4.13
C THR A 29 8.75 -2.32 4.24
N LEU A 30 8.08 -1.71 3.24
CA LEU A 30 7.78 -0.28 3.24
C LEU A 30 6.88 0.13 4.42
N LEU A 31 5.95 -0.73 4.84
CA LEU A 31 5.15 -0.50 6.04
C LEU A 31 6.00 -0.47 7.32
N GLU A 32 6.92 -1.42 7.50
CA GLU A 32 7.81 -1.46 8.67
C GLU A 32 8.69 -0.21 8.74
N ARG A 33 9.29 0.17 7.60
CA ARG A 33 10.06 1.41 7.49
C ARG A 33 9.22 2.63 7.83
N PHE A 34 8.01 2.72 7.28
CA PHE A 34 7.07 3.80 7.56
C PHE A 34 6.76 3.92 9.05
N VAL A 35 6.55 2.79 9.74
CA VAL A 35 6.32 2.78 11.19
C VAL A 35 7.57 3.29 11.92
N VAL A 36 8.76 2.81 11.59
CA VAL A 36 10.02 3.21 12.24
C VAL A 36 10.32 4.70 12.06
N GLU A 37 10.08 5.24 10.86
CA GLU A 37 10.34 6.64 10.54
C GLU A 37 9.39 7.61 11.25
N ASN A 38 8.15 7.20 11.53
CA ASN A 38 7.10 8.11 12.01
C ASN A 38 6.69 7.84 13.48
N ARG A 39 7.18 6.77 14.12
CA ARG A 39 6.81 6.42 15.50
C ARG A 39 7.26 7.42 16.58
N THR A 40 8.18 8.33 16.27
CA THR A 40 8.65 9.34 17.23
C THR A 40 7.72 10.55 17.25
N ASP A 41 7.43 11.11 16.07
CA ASP A 41 6.70 12.38 15.94
C ASP A 41 5.20 12.19 15.69
N PHE A 42 4.79 11.03 15.16
CA PHE A 42 3.41 10.74 14.73
C PHE A 42 2.87 9.42 15.30
N ILE A 43 3.26 9.06 16.53
CA ILE A 43 2.96 7.74 17.13
C ILE A 43 1.47 7.39 17.12
N ASP A 44 0.59 8.35 17.41
CA ASP A 44 -0.85 8.10 17.48
C ASP A 44 -1.46 7.91 16.09
N GLU A 45 -0.99 8.66 15.09
CA GLU A 45 -1.40 8.50 13.68
C GLU A 45 -0.96 7.15 13.14
N VAL A 46 0.29 6.74 13.43
CA VAL A 46 0.78 5.41 13.07
C VAL A 46 -0.08 4.30 13.68
N LYS A 47 -0.44 4.42 14.97
CA LYS A 47 -1.32 3.44 15.64
C LYS A 47 -2.70 3.41 15.00
N GLU A 48 -3.30 4.57 14.73
CA GLU A 48 -4.62 4.66 14.09
C GLU A 48 -4.62 4.00 12.71
N LEU A 49 -3.58 4.22 11.90
CA LEU A 49 -3.43 3.59 10.58
C LEU A 49 -3.29 2.06 10.69
N LEU A 50 -2.49 1.56 11.63
CA LEU A 50 -2.34 0.11 11.85
C LEU A 50 -3.65 -0.54 12.36
N VAL A 51 -4.37 0.13 13.28
CA VAL A 51 -5.69 -0.30 13.73
C VAL A 51 -6.67 -0.33 12.56
N ARG A 52 -6.63 0.66 11.66
CA ARG A 52 -7.46 0.69 10.46
C ARG A 52 -7.15 -0.46 9.52
N LEU A 53 -5.86 -0.76 9.27
CA LEU A 53 -5.46 -1.91 8.45
C LEU A 53 -5.96 -3.24 9.05
N ARG A 54 -5.84 -3.42 10.37
CA ARG A 54 -6.38 -4.58 11.07
C ARG A 54 -7.91 -4.65 10.96
N GLN A 55 -8.61 -3.53 11.08
CA GLN A 55 -10.06 -3.48 10.90
C GLN A 55 -10.46 -3.90 9.47
N ILE A 56 -9.74 -3.41 8.46
CA ILE A 56 -9.93 -3.78 7.06
C ILE A 56 -9.77 -5.29 6.87
N GLY A 57 -8.66 -5.85 7.34
CA GLY A 57 -8.37 -7.27 7.14
C GLY A 57 -9.35 -8.21 7.87
N HIS A 58 -9.75 -7.86 9.08
CA HIS A 58 -10.50 -8.77 9.95
C HIS A 58 -12.01 -8.56 9.97
N HIS A 59 -12.51 -7.33 9.75
CA HIS A 59 -13.90 -6.99 10.10
C HIS A 59 -14.70 -6.36 8.96
N THR A 60 -14.09 -5.50 8.14
CA THR A 60 -14.87 -4.65 7.22
C THR A 60 -14.62 -4.88 5.75
N GLY A 61 -13.48 -5.49 5.40
CA GLY A 61 -12.92 -5.46 4.05
C GLY A 61 -12.43 -4.06 3.67
N ALA A 62 -11.80 -3.95 2.50
CA ALA A 62 -11.23 -2.71 1.98
C ALA A 62 -12.33 -1.82 1.38
N ARG A 63 -13.18 -1.24 2.22
CA ARG A 63 -14.25 -0.31 1.81
C ARG A 63 -13.67 1.02 1.34
N GLU A 64 -14.18 1.54 0.24
CA GLU A 64 -13.73 2.80 -0.38
C GLU A 64 -13.74 3.99 0.58
N THR A 65 -14.65 4.01 1.55
CA THR A 65 -14.75 5.06 2.58
C THR A 65 -13.51 5.18 3.47
N PHE A 66 -12.64 4.16 3.50
CA PHE A 66 -11.38 4.20 4.23
C PHE A 66 -10.22 4.76 3.41
N PHE A 67 -10.45 5.10 2.15
CA PHE A 67 -9.43 5.49 1.22
C PHE A 67 -9.78 6.85 0.62
N LYS A 68 -8.75 7.66 0.40
CA LYS A 68 -8.86 8.87 -0.40
C LYS A 68 -8.08 8.63 -1.70
N PRO A 69 -8.68 8.93 -2.87
CA PRO A 69 -7.91 9.00 -4.11
C PRO A 69 -6.69 9.88 -3.88
N ALA A 70 -5.53 9.48 -4.39
CA ALA A 70 -4.38 10.37 -4.40
C ALA A 70 -4.78 11.65 -5.18
N GLU A 71 -4.83 12.80 -4.50
CA GLU A 71 -5.15 14.09 -5.12
C GLU A 71 -4.05 14.47 -6.13
N GLY A 72 -4.33 15.32 -7.14
CA GLY A 72 -3.33 15.94 -8.06
C GLY A 72 -3.05 15.21 -9.39
N ARG A 73 -1.97 15.60 -10.11
CA ARG A 73 -1.68 15.21 -11.51
C ARG A 73 -1.51 13.70 -11.78
N PHE A 74 -1.32 12.89 -10.73
CA PHE A 74 -1.27 11.42 -10.83
C PHE A 74 -2.58 10.73 -10.40
N GLY A 75 -3.68 11.49 -10.35
CA GLY A 75 -4.95 11.04 -9.79
C GLY A 75 -5.50 9.75 -10.39
N ALA A 76 -6.12 8.95 -9.52
CA ALA A 76 -7.10 7.87 -9.70
C ALA A 76 -6.87 6.76 -10.76
N GLY A 77 -5.97 6.91 -11.73
CA GLY A 77 -5.83 5.99 -12.86
C GLY A 77 -4.99 4.75 -12.57
N ASP A 78 -4.02 4.84 -11.65
CA ASP A 78 -3.06 3.76 -11.38
C ASP A 78 -3.44 2.91 -10.15
N GLY A 79 -4.65 3.08 -9.59
CA GLY A 79 -5.16 2.30 -8.45
C GLY A 79 -4.55 2.63 -7.09
N ILE A 80 -3.83 3.76 -6.99
CA ILE A 80 -3.18 4.20 -5.75
C ILE A 80 -4.10 5.12 -4.95
N GLU A 81 -4.23 4.79 -3.69
CA GLU A 81 -5.02 5.53 -2.72
C GLU A 81 -4.19 5.78 -1.46
N ALA A 82 -4.52 6.84 -0.73
CA ALA A 82 -4.02 7.05 0.62
C ALA A 82 -5.04 6.48 1.61
N LEU A 83 -4.56 5.74 2.61
CA LEU A 83 -5.40 5.28 3.71
C LEU A 83 -5.81 6.50 4.55
N TYR A 84 -7.11 6.69 4.74
CA TYR A 84 -7.67 7.83 5.43
C TYR A 84 -7.67 7.60 6.94
N ASP A 85 -6.96 8.43 7.68
CA ASP A 85 -7.19 8.65 9.10
C ASP A 85 -8.09 9.88 9.33
N ALA A 86 -8.46 10.16 10.57
CA ALA A 86 -9.48 11.16 10.91
C ALA A 86 -9.12 12.59 10.40
N ASP A 87 -10.11 13.50 10.40
CA ASP A 87 -9.87 14.89 10.01
C ASP A 87 -8.80 15.57 10.89
N GLY A 88 -7.88 16.28 10.25
CA GLY A 88 -6.85 17.10 10.92
C GLY A 88 -5.47 16.45 11.07
N LYS A 89 -5.26 15.27 10.49
CA LYS A 89 -4.00 14.51 10.60
C LYS A 89 -3.04 14.80 9.45
N HIS A 90 -1.76 14.57 9.71
CA HIS A 90 -0.68 14.95 8.80
C HIS A 90 -0.05 13.75 8.10
N LEU A 91 -0.18 12.54 8.63
CA LEU A 91 0.50 11.37 8.10
C LEU A 91 -0.29 10.70 6.98
N ARG A 92 0.39 10.35 5.90
CA ARG A 92 -0.19 9.62 4.77
C ARG A 92 0.50 8.30 4.58
N LEU A 93 -0.30 7.24 4.49
CA LEU A 93 0.14 5.91 4.08
C LEU A 93 -0.46 5.59 2.73
N TYR A 94 0.37 5.37 1.71
CA TYR A 94 -0.09 5.02 0.38
C TYR A 94 -0.28 3.50 0.25
N CYS A 95 -1.29 3.11 -0.52
CA CYS A 95 -1.60 1.72 -0.78
C CYS A 95 -2.28 1.55 -2.15
N ILE A 96 -2.25 0.32 -2.65
CA ILE A 96 -3.03 -0.12 -3.80
C ILE A 96 -4.19 -0.94 -3.25
N ARG A 97 -5.40 -0.57 -3.60
CA ARG A 97 -6.59 -1.33 -3.22
C ARG A 97 -7.04 -2.20 -4.38
N ASN A 98 -7.13 -3.51 -4.15
CA ASN A 98 -7.69 -4.44 -5.11
C ASN A 98 -9.10 -4.86 -4.67
N GLY A 99 -10.11 -4.17 -5.20
CA GLY A 99 -11.50 -4.39 -4.84
C GLY A 99 -11.75 -4.17 -3.34
N ARG A 100 -12.40 -5.15 -2.69
CA ARG A 100 -12.64 -5.16 -1.24
C ARG A 100 -11.78 -6.17 -0.48
N VAL A 101 -11.01 -6.98 -1.20
CA VAL A 101 -10.42 -8.22 -0.69
C VAL A 101 -8.92 -8.13 -0.44
N ALA A 102 -8.25 -7.11 -0.97
CA ALA A 102 -6.83 -6.93 -0.68
C ALA A 102 -6.37 -5.47 -0.70
N VAL A 103 -5.35 -5.19 0.10
CA VAL A 103 -4.65 -3.92 0.17
C VAL A 103 -3.15 -4.18 0.13
N ILE A 104 -2.45 -3.57 -0.81
CA ILE A 104 -0.99 -3.63 -0.91
C ILE A 104 -0.45 -2.29 -0.40
N VAL A 105 0.16 -2.34 0.77
CA VAL A 105 0.67 -1.20 1.50
C VAL A 105 2.07 -0.84 1.00
N GLY A 106 2.26 0.43 0.67
CA GLY A 106 3.54 1.02 0.35
C GLY A 106 4.13 1.77 1.54
N GLY A 107 4.86 2.84 1.26
CA GLY A 107 5.34 3.79 2.27
C GLY A 107 4.49 5.04 2.32
N GLY A 108 5.09 6.11 2.84
CA GLY A 108 4.41 7.38 3.02
C GLY A 108 5.16 8.33 3.95
N GLY A 109 4.46 9.29 4.51
CA GLY A 109 5.06 10.27 5.42
C GLY A 109 4.15 11.45 5.74
N PRO A 110 4.66 12.41 6.51
CA PRO A 110 3.91 13.59 6.90
C PRO A 110 3.67 14.50 5.68
N LYS A 111 2.46 15.05 5.61
CA LYS A 111 2.03 16.07 4.66
C LYS A 111 2.44 17.42 5.23
N THR A 112 3.53 17.94 4.72
CA THR A 112 4.12 19.23 5.14
C THR A 112 3.52 20.44 4.40
N THR A 113 2.84 20.23 3.26
CA THR A 113 2.31 21.30 2.39
C THR A 113 0.84 21.07 2.00
N ARG A 114 0.12 22.14 1.60
CA ARG A 114 -1.28 22.03 1.11
C ARG A 114 -1.39 21.07 -0.09
N THR A 115 -0.36 20.99 -0.92
CA THR A 115 -0.27 20.18 -2.14
C THR A 115 0.90 19.19 -2.06
N TRP A 116 0.62 17.89 -2.09
CA TRP A 116 1.60 16.79 -1.98
C TRP A 116 2.78 16.84 -2.98
N GLN A 117 2.62 17.59 -4.09
CA GLN A 117 3.65 17.76 -5.14
C GLN A 117 4.89 18.52 -4.66
N GLU A 118 4.80 19.20 -3.52
CA GLU A 118 5.92 19.93 -2.93
C GLU A 118 6.71 19.11 -1.90
N ASP A 119 6.25 17.90 -1.56
CA ASP A 119 6.97 17.00 -0.67
C ASP A 119 7.72 15.93 -1.51
N PRO A 120 9.06 15.99 -1.58
CA PRO A 120 9.85 15.05 -2.37
C PRO A 120 9.68 13.60 -1.91
N LYS A 121 9.46 13.37 -0.61
CA LYS A 121 9.28 12.03 -0.04
C LYS A 121 7.94 11.45 -0.48
N LEU A 122 6.84 12.20 -0.28
CA LEU A 122 5.52 11.73 -0.71
C LEU A 122 5.44 11.50 -2.22
N THR A 123 6.13 12.32 -3.01
CA THR A 123 6.22 12.14 -4.46
C THR A 123 6.99 10.87 -4.82
N TYR A 124 8.09 10.57 -4.13
CA TYR A 124 8.87 9.35 -4.33
C TYR A 124 8.04 8.11 -3.98
N GLU A 125 7.43 8.07 -2.79
CA GLU A 125 6.62 6.94 -2.32
C GLU A 125 5.44 6.66 -3.25
N ASN A 126 4.77 7.71 -3.74
CA ASN A 126 3.68 7.56 -4.69
C ASN A 126 4.17 6.96 -6.03
N LYS A 127 5.26 7.50 -6.60
CA LYS A 127 5.83 6.98 -7.86
C LYS A 127 6.31 5.54 -7.74
N LEU A 128 6.91 5.19 -6.61
CA LEU A 128 7.34 3.83 -6.31
C LEU A 128 6.13 2.88 -6.38
N LEU A 129 5.03 3.26 -5.73
CA LEU A 129 3.83 2.44 -5.70
C LEU A 129 3.10 2.39 -7.06
N GLN A 130 3.23 3.41 -7.91
CA GLN A 130 2.74 3.34 -9.31
C GLN A 130 3.47 2.29 -10.11
N LEU A 131 4.79 2.20 -9.93
CA LEU A 131 5.60 1.20 -10.59
C LEU A 131 5.21 -0.20 -10.12
N VAL A 132 5.04 -0.40 -8.81
CA VAL A 132 4.54 -1.65 -8.22
C VAL A 132 3.17 -2.02 -8.80
N SER A 133 2.21 -1.08 -8.83
CA SER A 133 0.87 -1.31 -9.37
C SER A 133 0.90 -1.77 -10.83
N LYS A 134 1.65 -1.06 -11.68
CA LYS A 134 1.80 -1.39 -13.11
C LYS A 134 2.41 -2.77 -13.31
N THR A 135 3.45 -3.10 -12.56
CA THR A 135 4.09 -4.42 -12.61
C THR A 135 3.14 -5.52 -12.14
N MET A 136 2.40 -5.31 -11.06
CA MET A 136 1.39 -6.27 -10.58
C MET A 136 0.27 -6.52 -11.60
N ILE A 137 -0.25 -5.48 -12.24
CA ILE A 137 -1.31 -5.61 -13.24
C ILE A 137 -0.83 -6.46 -14.42
N LYS A 138 0.41 -6.26 -14.88
CA LYS A 138 1.00 -7.06 -15.96
C LYS A 138 1.24 -8.51 -15.50
N ALA A 139 1.82 -8.73 -14.33
CA ALA A 139 2.03 -10.07 -13.77
C ALA A 139 0.72 -10.86 -13.56
N LEU A 140 -0.36 -10.18 -13.15
CA LEU A 140 -1.71 -10.78 -13.07
C LEU A 140 -2.25 -11.17 -14.45
N LYS A 141 -2.02 -10.31 -15.47
CA LYS A 141 -2.44 -10.58 -16.85
C LYS A 141 -1.68 -11.76 -17.47
N ASP A 142 -0.39 -11.86 -17.15
CA ASP A 142 0.50 -12.91 -17.65
C ASP A 142 0.40 -14.20 -16.81
N SER A 143 -0.43 -14.20 -15.75
CA SER A 143 -0.67 -15.32 -14.83
C SER A 143 0.54 -15.76 -14.00
N ASP A 144 1.58 -14.92 -13.90
CA ASP A 144 2.74 -15.14 -13.03
C ASP A 144 2.36 -15.04 -11.54
N ILE A 145 1.38 -14.18 -11.26
CA ILE A 145 0.64 -14.13 -10.01
C ILE A 145 -0.85 -14.22 -10.28
N TYR A 146 -1.60 -14.77 -9.34
CA TYR A 146 -3.05 -14.92 -9.46
C TYR A 146 -3.70 -14.96 -8.09
N TRP A 147 -4.99 -14.63 -8.03
CA TRP A 147 -5.76 -14.74 -6.80
C TRP A 147 -6.16 -16.20 -6.55
N SER A 148 -6.13 -16.60 -5.29
CA SER A 148 -6.74 -17.84 -4.81
C SER A 148 -8.23 -17.90 -5.16
N ASN A 149 -8.81 -19.10 -5.10
CA ASN A 149 -10.23 -19.30 -5.45
C ASN A 149 -11.20 -18.48 -4.59
N ASP A 150 -10.85 -18.20 -3.34
CA ASP A 150 -11.62 -17.34 -2.44
C ASP A 150 -11.34 -15.83 -2.63
N GLY A 151 -10.40 -15.48 -3.50
CA GLY A 151 -10.02 -14.11 -3.83
C GLY A 151 -9.24 -13.38 -2.74
N LEU A 152 -8.85 -14.06 -1.66
CA LEU A 152 -8.20 -13.44 -0.51
C LEU A 152 -6.67 -13.46 -0.60
N GLU A 153 -6.07 -14.39 -1.31
CA GLU A 153 -4.61 -14.55 -1.34
C GLU A 153 -4.04 -14.42 -2.74
N LEU A 154 -2.93 -13.69 -2.87
CA LEU A 154 -2.06 -13.75 -4.05
C LEU A 154 -1.18 -14.99 -3.97
N LEU A 155 -1.24 -15.79 -5.02
CA LEU A 155 -0.45 -16.99 -5.26
C LEU A 155 0.46 -16.78 -6.48
N GLY A 156 1.43 -17.68 -6.68
CA GLY A 156 2.43 -17.59 -7.76
C GLY A 156 3.75 -16.96 -7.30
N ASN A 157 4.48 -16.33 -8.21
CA ASN A 157 5.76 -15.69 -7.90
C ASN A 157 5.55 -14.25 -7.39
N LEU A 158 5.50 -14.09 -6.06
CA LEU A 158 5.32 -12.77 -5.44
C LEU A 158 6.57 -11.88 -5.46
N THR A 159 7.69 -12.36 -6.03
CA THR A 159 8.90 -11.58 -6.25
C THR A 159 8.98 -11.17 -7.73
N LEU A 160 8.77 -9.89 -7.98
CA LEU A 160 8.64 -9.32 -9.33
C LEU A 160 9.80 -8.37 -9.62
N ASP A 161 10.29 -8.36 -10.85
CA ASP A 161 11.17 -7.31 -11.35
C ASP A 161 10.41 -6.43 -12.36
N THR A 162 10.47 -5.12 -12.16
CA THR A 162 9.85 -4.17 -13.08
C THR A 162 10.42 -4.24 -14.49
N GLU A 163 11.65 -4.74 -14.68
CA GLU A 163 12.24 -4.92 -16.02
C GLU A 163 11.54 -6.03 -16.82
N ASP A 164 11.06 -7.09 -16.16
CA ASP A 164 10.37 -8.22 -16.81
C ASP A 164 9.04 -7.79 -17.44
N TYR A 165 8.50 -6.66 -17.00
CA TYR A 165 7.19 -6.15 -17.39
C TYR A 165 7.27 -4.73 -17.94
N ARG A 166 8.34 -4.36 -18.67
CA ARG A 166 8.42 -3.08 -19.37
C ARG A 166 7.61 -3.06 -20.67
#